data_AF-A0A0F9XWB7-F1
#
_entry.id   AF-A0A0F9XWB7-F1
#
_cell.length_a   1.000
_cell.length_b   1.000
_cell.length_c   1.000
_cell.angle_alpha   90.00
_cell.angle_beta   90.00
_cell.angle_gamma   90.00
#
_symmetry.space_group_name_H-M   'P 1'
#
loop_
_entity.id
_entity.type
_entity.pdbx_description
1 polymer ?
#
loop_
_entity_poly.entity_id
_entity_poly.type
_entity_poly.pdbx_seq_one_letter_code
_entity_poly.pdbx_strand_id
1 'polypeptide(L)'
;MKFSSVLLAAAASVINAQRPASVSICDYYTTALLKENTAENQLTLLTLLVNTVVIGNSPNVGVKVPGILAPGQVNGTAVNLLPYFNGQLASTNTGGSHGQSVNFLDGGGAAPLMKNKPANDDTSRQYFLLTHLYQFFGSLLSCSHQGMPGFPAYGGRASLYQVHKFMALDSAELTYFIQQIALAAQSFGVAASDIEIVGNALSNGFGMRCAMPATVIKAQGPQLQAICVESDCPSAKNASCSLYEAVVEPSKVNSTAAMSSHSTVMATATQSMTIPSAGAGTARCLNGAAVAAIAGVAAFAV
;
A
#
# COMPACT_ATOMS: atom_id res chain seq x y z
N MET A 1 11.38 -31.43 -16.01
CA MET A 1 12.36 -30.46 -15.45
C MET A 1 11.93 -30.19 -14.02
N LYS A 2 12.74 -30.59 -13.04
CA LYS A 2 12.39 -30.50 -11.61
C LYS A 2 12.87 -29.14 -11.10
N PHE A 3 11.95 -28.31 -10.62
CA PHE A 3 12.29 -27.06 -9.94
C PHE A 3 12.72 -27.38 -8.51
N SER A 4 14.01 -27.21 -8.23
CA SER A 4 14.56 -27.34 -6.88
C SER A 4 14.11 -26.17 -6.03
N SER A 5 13.50 -26.49 -4.88
CA SER A 5 13.17 -25.54 -3.82
C SER A 5 14.46 -24.95 -3.24
N VAL A 6 14.78 -23.71 -3.60
CA VAL A 6 15.86 -22.96 -2.94
C VAL A 6 15.32 -22.46 -1.61
N LEU A 7 15.73 -23.10 -0.52
CA LEU A 7 15.61 -22.57 0.84
C LEU A 7 16.61 -21.41 0.99
N LEU A 8 16.12 -20.16 1.04
CA LEU A 8 16.91 -19.02 1.46
C LEU A 8 17.13 -19.12 2.98
N ALA A 9 18.29 -19.60 3.40
CA ALA A 9 18.77 -19.42 4.76
C ALA A 9 19.32 -17.98 4.89
N ALA A 10 18.56 -17.11 5.55
CA ALA A 10 19.01 -15.77 5.90
C ALA A 10 20.01 -15.83 7.06
N ALA A 11 21.30 -15.82 6.77
CA ALA A 11 22.31 -15.46 7.75
C ALA A 11 22.31 -13.92 7.88
N ALA A 12 21.65 -13.40 8.92
CA ALA A 12 21.63 -11.97 9.24
C ALA A 12 23.00 -11.52 9.74
N SER A 13 23.92 -11.24 8.81
CA SER A 13 25.00 -10.30 9.06
C SER A 13 24.45 -8.92 8.74
N VAL A 14 23.95 -8.22 9.78
CA VAL A 14 23.59 -6.80 9.71
C VAL A 14 24.87 -6.00 9.58
N ILE A 15 25.45 -5.98 8.38
CA ILE A 15 26.30 -4.88 7.97
C ILE A 15 25.32 -3.79 7.60
N ASN A 16 25.21 -2.77 8.45
CA ASN A 16 24.45 -1.55 8.20
C ASN A 16 25.15 -0.72 7.12
N ALA A 17 25.48 -1.34 5.98
CA ALA A 17 26.04 -0.67 4.83
C ALA A 17 24.95 0.27 4.33
N GLN A 18 25.19 1.56 4.53
CA GLN A 18 24.34 2.58 3.96
C GLN A 18 24.41 2.43 2.44
N ARG A 19 23.24 2.38 1.78
CA ARG A 19 23.17 2.40 0.31
C ARG A 19 24.00 3.59 -0.22
N PRO A 20 24.95 3.36 -1.14
CA PRO A 20 25.66 4.45 -1.78
C PRO A 20 24.68 5.38 -2.50
N ALA A 21 24.83 6.70 -2.35
CA ALA A 21 23.90 7.67 -2.91
C ALA A 21 23.76 7.59 -4.45
N SER A 22 24.79 7.08 -5.14
CA SER A 22 24.80 6.86 -6.59
C SER A 22 24.05 5.61 -7.07
N VAL A 23 23.65 4.71 -6.17
CA VAL A 23 22.91 3.48 -6.49
C VAL A 23 21.45 3.70 -6.12
N SER A 24 20.51 3.36 -7.00
CA SER A 24 19.08 3.51 -6.70
C SER A 24 18.64 2.58 -5.56
N ILE A 25 17.52 2.91 -4.90
CA ILE A 25 16.94 2.06 -3.85
C ILE A 25 16.64 0.67 -4.42
N CYS A 26 16.03 0.60 -5.60
CA CYS A 26 15.70 -0.67 -6.24
C CYS A 26 16.95 -1.52 -6.51
N ASP A 27 17.94 -0.97 -7.20
CA ASP A 27 19.16 -1.70 -7.56
C ASP A 27 19.90 -2.22 -6.32
N TYR A 28 20.00 -1.40 -5.29
CA TYR A 28 20.67 -1.76 -4.04
C TYR A 28 19.99 -2.95 -3.35
N TYR A 29 18.67 -2.87 -3.12
CA TYR A 29 17.96 -3.95 -2.43
C TYR A 29 17.75 -5.18 -3.31
N THR A 30 17.76 -5.05 -4.63
CA THR A 30 17.81 -6.20 -5.53
C THR A 30 19.12 -6.98 -5.32
N THR A 31 20.27 -6.31 -5.32
CA THR A 31 21.56 -6.96 -5.04
C THR A 31 21.63 -7.49 -3.61
N ALA A 32 21.19 -6.71 -2.62
CA ALA A 32 21.29 -7.10 -1.21
C ALA A 32 20.43 -8.34 -0.86
N LEU A 33 19.22 -8.45 -1.44
CA LEU A 33 18.28 -9.51 -1.11
C LEU A 33 18.31 -10.68 -2.09
N LEU A 34 18.58 -10.43 -3.37
CA LEU A 34 18.51 -11.41 -4.46
C LEU A 34 19.86 -11.67 -5.15
N LYS A 35 20.95 -11.12 -4.59
CA LYS A 35 22.37 -11.29 -5.00
C LYS A 35 22.75 -10.62 -6.31
N GLU A 36 21.96 -10.78 -7.37
CA GLU A 36 22.27 -10.24 -8.70
C GLU A 36 21.26 -9.17 -9.13
N ASN A 37 21.75 -8.05 -9.67
CA ASN A 37 20.88 -7.01 -10.23
C ASN A 37 20.53 -7.34 -11.68
N THR A 38 19.41 -8.02 -11.89
CA THR A 38 18.84 -8.35 -13.22
C THR A 38 17.42 -7.83 -13.32
N ALA A 39 16.86 -7.76 -14.54
CA ALA A 39 15.47 -7.37 -14.76
C ALA A 39 14.50 -8.27 -13.95
N GLU A 40 14.68 -9.58 -14.02
CA GLU A 40 13.85 -10.56 -13.33
C GLU A 40 13.94 -10.41 -11.80
N ASN A 41 15.14 -10.15 -11.27
CA ASN A 41 15.32 -9.94 -9.84
C ASN A 41 14.73 -8.60 -9.38
N GLN A 42 14.81 -7.54 -10.18
CA GLN A 42 14.12 -6.28 -9.87
C GLN A 42 12.60 -6.47 -9.84
N LEU A 43 12.02 -7.17 -10.83
CA LEU A 43 10.60 -7.48 -10.82
C LEU A 43 10.22 -8.38 -9.62
N THR A 44 11.08 -9.34 -9.27
CA THR A 44 10.88 -10.22 -8.10
C THR A 44 10.87 -9.40 -6.80
N LEU A 45 11.83 -8.48 -6.61
CA LEU A 45 11.86 -7.60 -5.46
C LEU A 45 10.53 -6.83 -5.31
N LEU A 46 10.05 -6.22 -6.40
CA LEU A 46 8.81 -5.44 -6.37
C LEU A 46 7.58 -6.31 -6.20
N THR A 47 7.57 -7.53 -6.74
CA THR A 47 6.49 -8.50 -6.54
C THR A 47 6.38 -8.85 -5.06
N LEU A 48 7.51 -9.15 -4.40
CA LEU A 48 7.55 -9.44 -2.97
C LEU A 48 7.06 -8.24 -2.14
N LEU A 49 7.61 -7.05 -2.40
CA LEU A 49 7.24 -5.84 -1.68
C LEU A 49 5.76 -5.50 -1.84
N VAL A 50 5.27 -5.39 -3.08
CA VAL A 50 3.89 -4.99 -3.36
C VAL A 50 2.91 -6.03 -2.84
N ASN A 51 3.17 -7.33 -2.98
CA ASN A 51 2.28 -8.35 -2.42
C ASN A 51 2.19 -8.22 -0.90
N THR A 52 3.31 -8.02 -0.21
CA THR A 52 3.30 -7.78 1.24
C THR A 52 2.57 -6.49 1.61
N VAL A 53 2.68 -5.42 0.81
CA VAL A 53 1.87 -4.20 1.00
C VAL A 53 0.37 -4.50 0.84
N VAL A 54 -0.01 -5.31 -0.14
CA VAL A 54 -1.43 -5.56 -0.43
C VAL A 54 -2.07 -6.47 0.62
N ILE A 55 -1.46 -7.63 0.90
CA ILE A 55 -2.06 -8.69 1.74
C ILE A 55 -1.43 -8.83 3.13
N GLY A 56 -0.38 -8.06 3.43
CA GLY A 56 0.36 -8.20 4.69
C GLY A 56 1.34 -9.38 4.69
N ASN A 57 1.88 -9.70 5.86
CA ASN A 57 2.78 -10.84 6.06
C ASN A 57 2.25 -11.87 7.08
N SER A 58 2.42 -13.15 6.76
CA SER A 58 2.15 -14.27 7.67
C SER A 58 2.95 -15.50 7.23
N PRO A 59 3.84 -16.06 8.07
CA PRO A 59 4.18 -15.63 9.43
C PRO A 59 4.96 -14.31 9.46
N ASN A 60 4.84 -13.57 10.57
CA ASN A 60 5.61 -12.35 10.82
C ASN A 60 7.06 -12.72 11.22
N VAL A 61 8.06 -12.09 10.58
CA VAL A 61 9.50 -12.25 10.85
C VAL A 61 10.13 -11.04 11.56
N GLY A 62 9.40 -10.41 12.49
CA GLY A 62 9.88 -9.32 13.35
C GLY A 62 9.11 -8.00 13.18
N VAL A 63 8.58 -7.72 11.98
CA VAL A 63 7.73 -6.57 11.68
C VAL A 63 6.39 -7.04 11.14
N LYS A 64 5.30 -6.76 11.86
CA LYS A 64 3.94 -7.11 11.42
C LYS A 64 3.48 -6.13 10.34
N VAL A 65 3.06 -6.67 9.21
CA VAL A 65 2.45 -5.90 8.12
C VAL A 65 0.99 -6.36 7.98
N PRO A 66 0.00 -5.52 8.34
CA PRO A 66 -1.41 -5.83 8.11
C PRO A 66 -1.79 -5.96 6.64
N GLY A 67 -1.23 -5.10 5.79
CA GLY A 67 -1.60 -4.95 4.38
C GLY A 67 -2.76 -3.97 4.18
N ILE A 68 -2.84 -3.35 3.00
CA ILE A 68 -3.85 -2.32 2.70
C ILE A 68 -5.27 -2.89 2.63
N LEU A 69 -5.42 -4.19 2.38
CA LEU A 69 -6.73 -4.86 2.37
C LEU A 69 -7.25 -5.16 3.78
N ALA A 70 -6.41 -5.02 4.81
CA ALA A 70 -6.84 -5.09 6.20
C ALA A 70 -7.28 -3.70 6.69
N PRO A 71 -8.31 -3.61 7.56
CA PRO A 71 -8.64 -2.36 8.22
C PRO A 71 -7.52 -1.93 9.18
N GLY A 72 -7.39 -0.63 9.39
CA GLY A 72 -6.38 -0.03 10.25
C GLY A 72 -6.86 1.24 10.93
N GLN A 73 -5.92 1.95 11.56
CA GLN A 73 -6.17 3.26 12.17
C GLN A 73 -4.98 4.19 11.95
N VAL A 74 -5.27 5.46 11.67
CA VAL A 74 -4.29 6.55 11.60
C VAL A 74 -4.74 7.66 12.55
N ASN A 75 -3.92 7.97 13.56
CA ASN A 75 -4.21 9.01 14.55
C ASN A 75 -5.61 8.89 15.21
N GLY A 76 -6.08 7.66 15.45
CA GLY A 76 -7.41 7.39 16.01
C GLY A 76 -8.56 7.39 15.00
N THR A 77 -8.29 7.70 13.73
CA THR A 77 -9.27 7.59 12.63
C THR A 77 -9.22 6.19 12.06
N ALA A 78 -10.37 5.50 12.02
CA ALA A 78 -10.47 4.18 11.41
C ALA A 78 -10.37 4.28 9.88
N VAL A 79 -9.55 3.41 9.28
CA VAL A 79 -9.29 3.37 7.85
C VAL A 79 -9.61 1.98 7.30
N ASN A 80 -10.27 1.91 6.16
CA ASN A 80 -10.51 0.66 5.45
C ASN A 80 -10.48 0.87 3.94
N LEU A 81 -9.41 0.43 3.29
CA LEU A 81 -9.24 0.61 1.85
C LEU A 81 -9.86 -0.54 1.01
N LEU A 82 -10.21 -1.67 1.62
CA LEU A 82 -10.77 -2.83 0.91
C LEU A 82 -11.98 -2.51 0.01
N PRO A 83 -12.92 -1.62 0.39
CA PRO A 83 -14.07 -1.27 -0.44
C PRO A 83 -13.73 -0.68 -1.82
N TYR A 84 -12.55 -0.05 -1.97
CA TYR A 84 -12.07 0.45 -3.26
C TYR A 84 -11.59 -0.66 -4.20
N PHE A 85 -11.24 -1.83 -3.66
CA PHE A 85 -10.67 -2.95 -4.42
C PHE A 85 -11.70 -4.03 -4.75
N ASN A 86 -12.74 -4.21 -3.93
CA ASN A 86 -13.67 -5.33 -4.07
C ASN A 86 -14.99 -4.97 -4.77
N GLY A 87 -15.14 -3.75 -5.28
CA GLY A 87 -16.34 -3.26 -5.97
C GLY A 87 -17.46 -2.76 -5.06
N GLN A 88 -17.24 -2.62 -3.76
CA GLN A 88 -18.27 -2.04 -2.87
C GLN A 88 -18.46 -0.53 -3.07
N LEU A 89 -17.48 0.15 -3.65
CA LEU A 89 -17.53 1.58 -3.99
C LEU A 89 -17.53 1.81 -5.49
N ALA A 90 -18.31 2.78 -5.95
CA ALA A 90 -18.25 3.30 -7.31
C ALA A 90 -17.12 4.33 -7.44
N SER A 91 -15.87 3.86 -7.35
CA SER A 91 -14.67 4.70 -7.18
C SER A 91 -13.68 4.63 -8.35
N THR A 92 -13.91 3.77 -9.35
CA THR A 92 -12.96 3.55 -10.44
C THR A 92 -13.19 4.53 -11.59
N ASN A 93 -12.14 5.23 -12.03
CA ASN A 93 -12.22 6.05 -13.23
C ASN A 93 -12.07 5.22 -14.52
N THR A 94 -13.17 5.09 -15.26
CA THR A 94 -13.23 4.43 -16.58
C THR A 94 -13.26 5.42 -17.76
N GLY A 95 -13.00 6.71 -17.51
CA GLY A 95 -13.02 7.80 -18.50
C GLY A 95 -14.29 8.64 -18.51
N GLY A 96 -15.26 8.36 -17.64
CA GLY A 96 -16.50 9.12 -17.49
C GLY A 96 -16.41 10.27 -16.47
N SER A 97 -17.57 10.83 -16.13
CA SER A 97 -17.74 11.92 -15.15
C SER A 97 -17.98 11.45 -13.71
N HIS A 98 -18.06 10.14 -13.48
CA HIS A 98 -18.28 9.53 -12.17
C HIS A 98 -17.50 8.22 -12.07
N GLY A 99 -17.24 7.78 -10.83
CA GLY A 99 -16.62 6.49 -10.58
C GLY A 99 -17.57 5.32 -10.87
N GLN A 100 -17.01 4.19 -11.27
CA GLN A 100 -17.72 2.93 -11.47
C GLN A 100 -17.30 1.89 -10.43
N SER A 101 -18.21 0.98 -10.10
CA SER A 101 -17.91 -0.14 -9.22
C SER A 101 -17.19 -1.24 -9.99
N VAL A 102 -15.96 -1.51 -9.57
CA VAL A 102 -15.07 -2.48 -10.21
C VAL A 102 -14.46 -3.33 -9.11
N ASN A 103 -14.63 -4.64 -9.23
CA ASN A 103 -13.88 -5.59 -8.42
C ASN A 103 -12.51 -5.84 -9.08
N PHE A 104 -11.44 -5.44 -8.40
CA PHE A 104 -10.04 -5.68 -8.75
C PHE A 104 -9.46 -6.92 -8.06
N LEU A 105 -10.25 -7.64 -7.25
CA LEU A 105 -9.87 -8.91 -6.61
C LEU A 105 -10.49 -10.11 -7.35
N ASP A 106 -10.72 -9.97 -8.65
CA ASP A 106 -11.38 -10.95 -9.52
C ASP A 106 -10.44 -12.06 -10.03
N GLY A 107 -9.13 -11.93 -9.83
CA GLY A 107 -8.10 -12.91 -10.23
C GLY A 107 -7.74 -13.93 -9.14
N GLY A 108 -8.61 -14.14 -8.14
CA GLY A 108 -8.38 -15.07 -7.02
C GLY A 108 -8.00 -14.41 -5.69
N GLY A 109 -8.03 -13.08 -5.61
CA GLY A 109 -7.80 -12.31 -4.39
C GLY A 109 -6.40 -12.53 -3.80
N ALA A 110 -6.33 -12.74 -2.48
CA ALA A 110 -5.07 -12.88 -1.76
C ALA A 110 -4.31 -14.19 -2.06
N ALA A 111 -5.01 -15.26 -2.46
CA ALA A 111 -4.41 -16.58 -2.64
C ALA A 111 -3.24 -16.65 -3.65
N PRO A 112 -3.33 -16.04 -4.86
CA PRO A 112 -2.17 -15.95 -5.76
C PRO A 112 -1.04 -15.07 -5.22
N LEU A 113 -1.36 -13.99 -4.48
CA LEU A 113 -0.35 -13.08 -3.93
C LEU A 113 0.54 -13.76 -2.89
N MET A 114 -0.02 -14.67 -2.08
CA MET A 114 0.75 -15.53 -1.16
C MET A 114 1.73 -16.48 -1.87
N LYS A 115 1.54 -16.70 -3.18
CA LYS A 115 2.42 -17.51 -4.03
C LYS A 115 3.32 -16.65 -4.92
N ASN A 116 3.45 -15.35 -4.61
CA ASN A 116 4.17 -14.36 -5.39
C ASN A 116 3.67 -14.26 -6.84
N LYS A 117 2.36 -14.41 -7.05
CA LYS A 117 1.70 -14.23 -8.35
C LYS A 117 0.71 -13.06 -8.28
N PRO A 118 0.61 -12.23 -9.34
CA PRO A 118 -0.36 -11.13 -9.37
C PRO A 118 -1.81 -11.61 -9.35
N ALA A 119 -2.11 -12.75 -9.99
CA ALA A 119 -3.43 -13.37 -10.08
C ALA A 119 -3.29 -14.86 -10.45
N ASN A 120 -4.42 -15.58 -10.52
CA ASN A 120 -4.50 -16.95 -11.04
C ASN A 120 -4.43 -17.03 -12.57
N ASP A 121 -4.65 -15.92 -13.25
CA ASP A 121 -4.68 -15.75 -14.70
C ASP A 121 -3.98 -14.45 -15.11
N ASP A 122 -3.92 -14.16 -16.41
CA ASP A 122 -3.31 -12.98 -17.02
C ASP A 122 -4.32 -12.00 -17.67
N THR A 123 -5.62 -12.18 -17.40
CA THR A 123 -6.70 -11.39 -18.03
C THR A 123 -7.62 -10.68 -17.04
N SER A 124 -7.57 -11.07 -15.77
CA SER A 124 -8.30 -10.45 -14.66
C SER A 124 -7.84 -9.02 -14.40
N ARG A 125 -8.74 -8.21 -13.84
CA ARG A 125 -8.40 -6.85 -13.43
C ARG A 125 -7.38 -6.86 -12.31
N GLN A 126 -7.39 -7.90 -11.47
CA GLN A 126 -6.34 -8.15 -10.49
C GLN A 126 -4.96 -8.28 -11.14
N TYR A 127 -4.82 -9.09 -12.19
CA TYR A 127 -3.55 -9.24 -12.89
C TYR A 127 -3.01 -7.89 -13.35
N PHE A 128 -3.85 -7.08 -14.01
CA PHE A 128 -3.47 -5.76 -14.50
C PHE A 128 -3.17 -4.78 -13.36
N LEU A 129 -3.96 -4.76 -12.29
CA LEU A 129 -3.71 -3.91 -11.12
C LEU A 129 -2.33 -4.21 -10.52
N LEU A 130 -2.07 -5.47 -10.20
CA LEU A 130 -0.85 -5.86 -9.49
C LEU A 130 0.40 -5.70 -10.36
N THR A 131 0.33 -6.08 -11.64
CA THR A 131 1.46 -5.88 -12.55
C THR A 131 1.76 -4.41 -12.80
N HIS A 132 0.74 -3.56 -12.91
CA HIS A 132 0.94 -2.11 -12.97
C HIS A 132 1.54 -1.54 -11.68
N LEU A 133 1.15 -2.04 -10.51
CA LEU A 133 1.78 -1.64 -9.25
C LEU A 133 3.27 -2.01 -9.22
N TYR A 134 3.63 -3.24 -9.62
CA TYR A 134 5.05 -3.62 -9.71
C TYR A 134 5.82 -2.68 -10.63
N GLN A 135 5.29 -2.40 -11.82
CA GLN A 135 5.94 -1.51 -12.77
C GLN A 135 6.00 -0.06 -12.27
N PHE A 136 4.95 0.43 -11.60
CA PHE A 136 4.90 1.80 -11.09
C PHE A 136 5.98 2.02 -10.01
N PHE A 137 6.06 1.10 -9.05
CA PHE A 137 7.12 1.15 -8.04
C PHE A 137 8.51 0.95 -8.65
N GLY A 138 8.62 0.29 -9.80
CA GLY A 138 9.86 0.22 -10.56
C GLY A 138 10.37 1.59 -10.97
N SER A 139 9.46 2.42 -11.49
CA SER A 139 9.78 3.78 -11.88
C SER A 139 10.03 4.67 -10.67
N LEU A 140 9.19 4.56 -9.62
CA LEU A 140 9.32 5.35 -8.40
C LEU A 140 10.66 5.08 -7.67
N LEU A 141 11.07 3.82 -7.58
CA LEU A 141 12.30 3.40 -6.92
C LEU A 141 13.54 3.42 -7.84
N SER A 142 13.36 3.85 -9.09
CA SER A 142 14.41 3.97 -10.11
C SER A 142 15.16 2.67 -10.38
N CYS A 143 14.43 1.59 -10.60
CA CYS A 143 14.96 0.30 -11.05
C CYS A 143 15.64 0.42 -12.41
N SER A 144 16.94 0.14 -12.49
CA SER A 144 17.74 0.37 -13.71
C SER A 144 17.44 -0.57 -14.88
N HIS A 145 16.87 -1.76 -14.62
CA HIS A 145 16.53 -2.75 -15.64
C HIS A 145 15.06 -2.73 -16.05
N GLN A 146 14.25 -1.78 -15.54
CA GLN A 146 12.87 -1.64 -15.99
C GLN A 146 12.81 -1.27 -17.48
N GLY A 147 11.93 -1.97 -18.22
CA GLY A 147 11.81 -1.86 -19.67
C GLY A 147 12.62 -2.90 -20.44
N MET A 148 13.46 -3.69 -19.77
CA MET A 148 14.19 -4.82 -20.37
C MET A 148 13.32 -6.10 -20.40
N PRO A 149 13.69 -7.11 -21.21
CA PRO A 149 13.09 -8.44 -21.10
C PRO A 149 13.13 -8.93 -19.64
N GLY A 150 12.02 -9.47 -19.15
CA GLY A 150 11.88 -9.90 -17.75
C GLY A 150 11.35 -8.82 -16.79
N PHE A 151 11.40 -7.53 -17.14
CA PHE A 151 10.76 -6.45 -16.38
C PHE A 151 10.16 -5.37 -17.29
N PRO A 152 8.87 -5.46 -17.62
CA PRO A 152 8.21 -4.48 -18.49
C PRO A 152 8.25 -3.04 -17.95
N ALA A 153 8.27 -2.09 -18.87
CA ALA A 153 8.02 -0.68 -18.54
C ALA A 153 6.60 -0.48 -18.01
N TYR A 154 6.37 0.62 -17.28
CA TYR A 154 5.04 0.97 -16.79
C TYR A 154 4.05 1.20 -17.92
N GLY A 155 3.07 0.31 -18.02
CA GLY A 155 2.00 0.33 -19.03
C GLY A 155 0.74 1.10 -18.60
N GLY A 156 0.68 1.58 -17.35
CA GLY A 156 -0.47 2.31 -16.83
C GLY A 156 -0.50 3.80 -17.20
N ARG A 157 -1.48 4.52 -16.65
CA ARG A 157 -1.64 5.97 -16.84
C ARG A 157 -0.79 6.73 -15.82
N ALA A 158 0.12 7.59 -16.28
CA ALA A 158 1.02 8.33 -15.37
C ALA A 158 0.38 9.48 -14.58
N SER A 159 -0.86 9.89 -14.87
CA SER A 159 -1.58 10.81 -13.98
C SER A 159 -2.26 10.02 -12.87
N LEU A 160 -1.64 9.98 -11.70
CA LEU A 160 -2.16 9.28 -10.55
C LEU A 160 -3.41 9.98 -10.02
N TYR A 161 -3.52 11.30 -10.18
CA TYR A 161 -4.78 12.02 -9.99
C TYR A 161 -5.91 11.43 -10.85
N GLN A 162 -5.71 11.33 -12.17
CA GLN A 162 -6.78 10.81 -13.05
C GLN A 162 -7.15 9.37 -12.72
N VAL A 163 -6.20 8.53 -12.29
CA VAL A 163 -6.51 7.15 -11.89
C VAL A 163 -7.37 7.09 -10.62
N HIS A 164 -7.09 7.96 -9.64
CA HIS A 164 -7.67 7.88 -8.28
C HIS A 164 -8.72 8.96 -7.96
N LYS A 165 -9.05 9.89 -8.88
CA LYS A 165 -9.89 11.07 -8.59
C LYS A 165 -11.29 10.79 -8.06
N PHE A 166 -11.85 9.60 -8.32
CA PHE A 166 -13.16 9.17 -7.80
C PHE A 166 -13.05 8.27 -6.55
N MET A 167 -11.85 8.08 -6.02
CA MET A 167 -11.67 7.46 -4.71
C MET A 167 -11.85 8.47 -3.58
N ALA A 168 -11.69 9.78 -3.85
CA ALA A 168 -11.82 10.84 -2.86
C ALA A 168 -11.00 10.57 -1.58
N LEU A 169 -9.78 10.05 -1.74
CA LEU A 169 -8.99 9.62 -0.58
C LEU A 169 -8.66 10.80 0.33
N ASP A 170 -8.93 10.62 1.62
CA ASP A 170 -8.58 11.56 2.67
C ASP A 170 -7.11 11.40 3.13
N SER A 171 -6.69 12.28 4.05
CA SER A 171 -5.33 12.27 4.59
C SER A 171 -5.01 10.99 5.37
N ALA A 172 -5.99 10.42 6.08
CA ALA A 172 -5.81 9.21 6.88
C ALA A 172 -5.67 7.96 5.99
N GLU A 173 -6.45 7.85 4.93
CA GLU A 173 -6.43 6.78 3.95
C GLU A 173 -5.10 6.73 3.18
N LEU A 174 -4.63 7.88 2.68
CA LEU A 174 -3.32 7.94 2.03
C LEU A 174 -2.19 7.66 3.02
N THR A 175 -2.27 8.20 4.24
CA THR A 175 -1.27 7.92 5.28
C THR A 175 -1.20 6.43 5.63
N TYR A 176 -2.35 5.77 5.72
CA TYR A 176 -2.40 4.32 5.97
C TYR A 176 -1.74 3.54 4.84
N PHE A 177 -2.02 3.89 3.57
CA PHE A 177 -1.37 3.29 2.42
C PHE A 177 0.18 3.42 2.49
N ILE A 178 0.68 4.62 2.77
CA ILE A 178 2.13 4.88 2.90
C ILE A 178 2.72 4.10 4.08
N GLN A 179 2.00 4.00 5.21
CA GLN A 179 2.42 3.22 6.36
C GLN A 179 2.56 1.72 6.04
N GLN A 180 1.66 1.15 5.23
CA GLN A 180 1.79 -0.25 4.82
C GLN A 180 3.04 -0.48 3.95
N ILE A 181 3.41 0.49 3.10
CA ILE A 181 4.67 0.45 2.33
C ILE A 181 5.89 0.47 3.26
N ALA A 182 5.89 1.38 4.24
CA ALA A 182 6.97 1.49 5.20
C ALA A 182 7.14 0.20 6.03
N LEU A 183 6.05 -0.37 6.55
CA LEU A 183 6.06 -1.62 7.30
C LEU A 183 6.53 -2.80 6.44
N ALA A 184 6.06 -2.89 5.19
CA ALA A 184 6.50 -3.92 4.26
C ALA A 184 8.00 -3.82 4.00
N ALA A 185 8.52 -2.64 3.64
CA ALA A 185 9.95 -2.41 3.43
C ALA A 185 10.77 -2.75 4.68
N GLN A 186 10.33 -2.32 5.86
CA GLN A 186 10.98 -2.64 7.13
C GLN A 186 11.02 -4.16 7.39
N SER A 187 9.96 -4.89 7.02
CA SER A 187 9.92 -6.36 7.16
C SER A 187 10.92 -7.10 6.25
N PHE A 188 11.38 -6.47 5.16
CA PHE A 188 12.46 -6.95 4.30
C PHE A 188 13.85 -6.47 4.73
N GLY A 189 13.97 -5.75 5.85
CA GLY A 189 15.24 -5.22 6.35
C GLY A 189 15.74 -3.98 5.60
N VAL A 190 14.86 -3.25 4.91
CA VAL A 190 15.22 -1.96 4.29
C VAL A 190 15.62 -0.95 5.38
N ALA A 191 16.71 -0.22 5.13
CA ALA A 191 17.22 0.78 6.07
C ALA A 191 16.21 1.91 6.29
N ALA A 192 16.10 2.38 7.53
CA ALA A 192 15.14 3.43 7.92
C ALA A 192 15.28 4.71 7.07
N SER A 193 16.50 5.10 6.71
CA SER A 193 16.75 6.27 5.85
C SER A 193 16.16 6.10 4.45
N ASP A 194 16.20 4.89 3.87
CA ASP A 194 15.60 4.64 2.56
C ASP A 194 14.07 4.56 2.65
N ILE A 195 13.54 4.02 3.74
CA ILE A 195 12.10 4.06 4.04
C ILE A 195 11.62 5.50 4.14
N GLU A 196 12.37 6.37 4.82
CA GLU A 196 12.04 7.79 4.93
C GLU A 196 12.09 8.51 3.57
N ILE A 197 13.08 8.22 2.73
CA ILE A 197 13.15 8.75 1.35
C ILE A 197 11.89 8.37 0.55
N VAL A 198 11.48 7.10 0.61
CA VAL A 198 10.29 6.63 -0.10
C VAL A 198 9.01 7.23 0.48
N GLY A 199 8.88 7.29 1.81
CA GLY A 199 7.75 7.91 2.50
C GLY A 199 7.59 9.39 2.14
N ASN A 200 8.71 10.12 2.09
CA ASN A 200 8.72 11.52 1.67
C ASN A 200 8.38 11.67 0.18
N ALA A 201 8.89 10.80 -0.69
CA ALA A 201 8.55 10.82 -2.11
C ALA A 201 7.04 10.57 -2.33
N LEU A 202 6.45 9.60 -1.62
CA LEU A 202 5.03 9.30 -1.70
C LEU A 202 4.17 10.44 -1.16
N SER A 203 4.53 10.98 0.01
CA SER A 203 3.78 12.07 0.65
C SER A 203 3.83 13.35 -0.19
N ASN A 204 5.01 13.74 -0.67
CA ASN A 204 5.16 14.95 -1.47
C ASN A 204 4.59 14.79 -2.88
N GLY A 205 4.71 13.60 -3.48
CA GLY A 205 4.24 13.33 -4.83
C GLY A 205 2.72 13.17 -4.93
N PHE A 206 2.10 12.50 -3.94
CA PHE A 206 0.70 12.07 -4.02
C PHE A 206 -0.19 12.63 -2.89
N GLY A 207 0.39 13.16 -1.80
CA GLY A 207 -0.35 13.67 -0.64
C GLY A 207 -0.55 15.18 -0.59
N MET A 208 -0.02 15.92 -1.57
CA MET A 208 -0.12 17.37 -1.60
C MET A 208 -1.25 17.81 -2.53
N ARG A 209 -2.39 18.24 -1.98
CA ARG A 209 -3.52 18.71 -2.80
C ARG A 209 -3.13 19.96 -3.59
N CYS A 210 -3.67 20.08 -4.80
CA CYS A 210 -3.39 21.17 -5.73
C CYS A 210 -1.92 21.27 -6.19
N ALA A 211 -1.14 20.20 -6.08
CA ALA A 211 0.24 20.19 -6.56
C ALA A 211 0.34 20.44 -8.08
N MET A 212 1.43 21.07 -8.50
CA MET A 212 1.72 21.22 -9.93
C MET A 212 2.03 19.85 -10.57
N PRO A 213 1.85 19.71 -11.89
CA PRO A 213 2.25 18.49 -12.59
C PRO A 213 3.71 18.10 -12.31
N ALA A 214 3.94 16.82 -12.02
CA ALA A 214 5.25 16.27 -11.72
C ALA A 214 5.50 14.99 -12.54
N THR A 215 6.77 14.76 -12.88
CA THR A 215 7.18 13.58 -13.66
C THR A 215 7.55 12.45 -12.71
N VAL A 216 6.70 11.43 -12.63
CA VAL A 216 7.01 10.16 -11.96
C VAL A 216 7.44 9.11 -12.99
N ILE A 217 6.70 9.02 -14.10
CA ILE A 217 7.02 8.14 -15.22
C ILE A 217 7.69 8.97 -16.31
N LYS A 218 9.02 8.87 -16.42
CA LYS A 218 9.83 9.69 -17.35
C LYS A 218 9.28 9.69 -18.78
N ALA A 219 8.89 8.53 -19.30
CA ALA A 219 8.37 8.37 -20.66
C ALA A 219 7.03 9.07 -20.91
N GLN A 220 6.27 9.42 -19.87
CA GLN A 220 4.94 10.05 -19.98
C GLN A 220 4.94 11.54 -19.55
N GLY A 221 6.11 12.09 -19.20
CA GLY A 221 6.30 13.50 -18.85
C GLY A 221 5.60 13.94 -17.56
N PRO A 222 5.50 15.26 -17.33
CA PRO A 222 4.82 15.81 -16.16
C PRO A 222 3.31 15.54 -16.21
N GLN A 223 2.75 15.05 -15.11
CA GLN A 223 1.32 14.74 -14.97
C GLN A 223 0.80 15.18 -13.60
N LEU A 224 -0.52 15.37 -13.45
CA LEU A 224 -1.13 15.60 -12.14
C LEU A 224 -1.01 14.33 -11.28
N GLN A 225 -0.38 14.46 -10.11
CA GLN A 225 -0.06 13.32 -9.25
C GLN A 225 -0.89 13.24 -7.97
N ALA A 226 -1.38 14.35 -7.44
CA ALA A 226 -2.10 14.32 -6.15
C ALA A 226 -3.25 13.30 -6.14
N ILE A 227 -3.18 12.38 -5.18
CA ILE A 227 -4.20 11.36 -4.89
C ILE A 227 -5.05 11.83 -3.71
N CYS A 228 -4.42 12.38 -2.66
CA CYS A 228 -5.11 13.08 -1.59
C CYS A 228 -5.58 14.43 -2.13
N VAL A 229 -6.89 14.54 -2.38
CA VAL A 229 -7.52 15.73 -2.97
C VAL A 229 -8.58 16.36 -2.07
N GLU A 230 -8.91 15.69 -0.96
CA GLU A 230 -9.85 16.17 0.04
C GLU A 230 -9.37 17.42 0.79
N SER A 231 -10.32 18.06 1.48
CA SER A 231 -10.06 19.35 2.15
C SER A 231 -9.08 19.27 3.33
N ASP A 232 -8.95 18.10 3.96
CA ASP A 232 -8.04 17.81 5.06
C ASP A 232 -6.60 17.49 4.59
N CYS A 233 -6.42 17.26 3.29
CA CYS A 233 -5.11 17.03 2.69
C CYS A 233 -4.25 18.31 2.74
N PRO A 234 -2.94 18.20 3.08
CA PRO A 234 -2.01 19.32 3.02
C PRO A 234 -1.97 19.95 1.62
N SER A 235 -2.00 21.28 1.55
CA SER A 235 -1.91 22.00 0.27
C SER A 235 -0.46 22.19 -0.16
N ALA A 236 -0.19 22.03 -1.46
CA ALA A 236 1.11 22.33 -2.03
C ALA A 236 1.47 23.82 -1.85
N LYS A 237 2.75 24.14 -1.61
CA LYS A 237 3.21 25.53 -1.42
C LYS A 237 2.86 26.44 -2.60
N ASN A 238 2.92 25.92 -3.82
CA ASN A 238 2.54 26.61 -5.06
C ASN A 238 1.28 25.97 -5.63
N ALA A 239 0.17 26.10 -4.90
CA ALA A 239 -1.10 25.43 -5.21
C ALA A 239 -1.75 25.99 -6.50
N SER A 240 -2.09 25.09 -7.42
CA SER A 240 -2.86 25.38 -8.64
C SER A 240 -4.15 24.56 -8.66
N CYS A 241 -5.06 24.86 -7.74
CA CYS A 241 -6.28 24.07 -7.54
C CYS A 241 -7.21 24.06 -8.77
N SER A 242 -7.10 25.03 -9.68
CA SER A 242 -7.87 25.05 -10.93
C SER A 242 -7.53 23.92 -11.91
N LEU A 243 -6.42 23.22 -11.70
CA LEU A 243 -6.05 22.03 -12.49
C LEU A 243 -6.80 20.77 -12.04
N TYR A 244 -7.49 20.84 -10.90
CA TYR A 244 -8.19 19.72 -10.29
C TYR A 244 -9.70 19.97 -10.36
N GLU A 245 -10.44 18.95 -10.75
CA GLU A 245 -11.90 18.95 -10.66
C GLU A 245 -12.34 18.92 -9.19
N ALA A 246 -13.58 19.35 -8.92
CA ALA A 246 -14.18 19.21 -7.61
C ALA A 246 -14.20 17.74 -7.19
N VAL A 247 -13.96 17.48 -5.89
CA VAL A 247 -13.93 16.11 -5.38
C VAL A 247 -15.33 15.51 -5.45
N VAL A 248 -15.39 14.25 -5.90
CA VAL A 248 -16.63 13.47 -6.00
C VAL A 248 -16.45 12.22 -5.16
N GLU A 249 -17.18 12.19 -4.05
CA GLU A 249 -17.21 11.06 -3.14
C GLU A 249 -17.80 9.80 -3.80
N PRO A 250 -17.16 8.62 -3.64
CA PRO A 250 -17.67 7.40 -4.22
C PRO A 250 -18.96 6.96 -3.52
N SER A 251 -19.96 6.58 -4.31
CA SER A 251 -21.18 6.01 -3.76
C SER A 251 -20.96 4.55 -3.36
N LYS A 252 -21.60 4.15 -2.25
CA LYS A 252 -21.70 2.73 -1.88
C LYS A 252 -22.66 2.04 -2.82
N VAL A 253 -22.22 0.94 -3.42
CA VAL A 253 -23.10 0.10 -4.24
C VAL A 253 -23.76 -0.92 -3.32
N ASN A 254 -25.09 -0.82 -3.14
CA ASN A 254 -25.88 -1.80 -2.40
C ASN A 254 -25.62 -3.20 -2.97
N SER A 255 -24.83 -3.99 -2.25
CA SER A 255 -24.30 -5.24 -2.76
C SER A 255 -25.37 -6.34 -2.66
N THR A 256 -26.16 -6.54 -3.72
CA THR A 256 -26.78 -7.85 -3.99
C THR A 256 -25.85 -8.77 -4.78
N ALA A 257 -24.65 -8.31 -5.13
CA ALA A 257 -23.67 -9.06 -5.90
C ALA A 257 -22.34 -9.21 -5.12
N ALA A 258 -22.34 -10.06 -4.09
CA ALA A 258 -21.14 -10.76 -3.59
C ALA A 258 -21.51 -11.76 -2.48
N MET A 259 -21.83 -13.00 -2.88
CA MET A 259 -21.37 -14.24 -2.24
C MET A 259 -22.18 -15.44 -2.79
N SER A 260 -21.69 -16.09 -3.85
CA SER A 260 -21.81 -17.54 -3.93
C SER A 260 -20.79 -18.11 -2.95
N SER A 261 -21.17 -18.11 -1.68
CA SER A 261 -20.44 -18.81 -0.63
C SER A 261 -20.99 -20.23 -0.59
N HIS A 262 -20.11 -21.18 -0.88
CA HIS A 262 -20.31 -22.57 -0.54
C HIS A 262 -20.85 -22.70 0.89
N SER A 263 -22.01 -23.33 1.01
CA SER A 263 -22.64 -23.70 2.27
C SER A 263 -21.66 -24.47 3.16
N THR A 264 -21.51 -24.01 4.40
CA THR A 264 -21.32 -24.93 5.52
C THR A 264 -22.02 -24.35 6.75
N VAL A 265 -23.12 -25.01 7.06
CA VAL A 265 -23.90 -25.05 8.31
C VAL A 265 -23.18 -24.48 9.54
N MET A 266 -23.90 -23.67 10.32
CA MET A 266 -24.10 -23.91 11.75
C MET A 266 -25.34 -23.16 12.23
N ALA A 267 -26.28 -23.93 12.78
CA ALA A 267 -27.46 -23.44 13.47
C ALA A 267 -27.07 -22.78 14.79
N THR A 268 -27.80 -21.74 15.21
CA THR A 268 -27.79 -21.33 16.62
C THR A 268 -29.20 -20.99 17.04
N ALA A 269 -29.70 -21.83 17.95
CA ALA A 269 -30.98 -21.72 18.59
C ALA A 269 -31.05 -20.48 19.48
N THR A 270 -32.17 -19.79 19.38
CA THR A 270 -32.69 -18.80 20.30
C THR A 270 -32.86 -19.44 21.68
N GLN A 271 -32.25 -18.88 22.72
CA GLN A 271 -32.79 -18.96 24.07
C GLN A 271 -32.43 -17.68 24.85
N SER A 272 -33.47 -16.91 25.13
CA SER A 272 -33.50 -15.82 26.11
C SER A 272 -33.18 -16.37 27.49
N MET A 273 -32.32 -15.68 28.25
CA MET A 273 -32.38 -15.75 29.71
C MET A 273 -32.10 -14.38 30.36
N THR A 274 -32.89 -14.19 31.40
CA THR A 274 -33.17 -13.02 32.23
C THR A 274 -32.02 -12.67 33.17
N ILE A 275 -31.93 -11.37 33.47
CA ILE A 275 -31.07 -10.74 34.48
C ILE A 275 -31.50 -11.15 35.90
N PRO A 276 -30.53 -11.31 36.82
CA PRO A 276 -30.69 -10.66 38.12
C PRO A 276 -29.45 -9.87 38.57
N SER A 277 -29.75 -8.76 39.24
CA SER A 277 -28.84 -7.82 39.90
C SER A 277 -28.36 -8.34 41.26
N ALA A 278 -27.11 -8.02 41.63
CA ALA A 278 -26.68 -7.41 42.90
C ALA A 278 -25.31 -7.94 43.36
N GLY A 279 -24.46 -7.04 43.87
CA GLY A 279 -23.33 -7.42 44.72
C GLY A 279 -22.12 -6.51 44.59
N ALA A 280 -22.04 -5.51 45.47
CA ALA A 280 -20.88 -4.64 45.65
C ALA A 280 -19.64 -5.43 46.12
N GLY A 281 -18.46 -5.03 45.64
CA GLY A 281 -17.17 -5.56 46.09
C GLY A 281 -16.02 -4.65 45.64
N THR A 282 -15.64 -3.72 46.51
CA THR A 282 -14.41 -2.92 46.43
C THR A 282 -13.16 -3.79 46.48
N ALA A 283 -12.23 -3.60 45.54
CA ALA A 283 -10.81 -3.89 45.73
C ALA A 283 -9.96 -2.88 44.94
N ARG A 284 -8.95 -2.34 45.63
CA ARG A 284 -7.99 -1.30 45.22
C ARG A 284 -6.72 -1.91 44.61
N CYS A 285 -5.95 -1.03 43.92
CA CYS A 285 -4.50 -1.09 43.63
C CYS A 285 -4.07 -2.01 42.46
N LEU A 286 -3.17 -1.68 41.52
CA LEU A 286 -2.05 -0.72 41.43
C LEU A 286 -1.73 -0.34 39.95
N ASN A 287 -1.15 0.85 39.77
CA ASN A 287 -0.18 1.35 38.76
C ASN A 287 0.04 0.56 37.44
N GLY A 288 0.04 1.25 36.29
CA GLY A 288 1.27 1.90 35.84
C GLY A 288 1.11 2.72 34.55
N ALA A 289 1.51 3.98 34.62
CA ALA A 289 1.73 4.88 33.50
C ALA A 289 3.11 4.60 32.85
N ALA A 290 3.21 4.76 31.53
CA ALA A 290 4.43 5.22 30.89
C ALA A 290 4.10 5.86 29.53
N VAL A 291 3.98 7.19 29.57
CA VAL A 291 4.13 8.08 28.43
C VAL A 291 5.62 8.14 28.11
N ALA A 292 6.01 7.90 26.86
CA ALA A 292 7.36 8.20 26.38
C ALA A 292 7.27 9.22 25.25
N ALA A 293 7.34 10.49 25.64
CA ALA A 293 7.70 11.59 24.77
C ALA A 293 9.22 11.54 24.53
N ILE A 294 9.64 11.60 23.27
CA ILE A 294 11.04 11.84 22.91
C ILE A 294 11.13 13.29 22.44
N ALA A 295 11.55 14.15 23.36
CA ALA A 295 12.08 15.47 23.04
C ALA A 295 13.56 15.30 22.68
N GLY A 296 13.94 15.80 21.50
CA GLY A 296 15.33 15.91 21.08
C GLY A 296 15.58 17.29 20.48
N VAL A 297 15.86 18.25 21.34
CA VAL A 297 16.42 19.55 20.96
C VAL A 297 17.92 19.38 20.79
N ALA A 298 18.46 19.76 19.64
CA ALA A 298 19.82 20.28 19.53
C ALA A 298 19.93 21.17 18.28
N ALA A 299 19.96 22.47 18.52
CA ALA A 299 20.45 23.46 17.58
C ALA A 299 21.98 23.31 17.45
N PHE A 300 22.54 23.56 16.26
CA PHE A 300 23.73 24.38 16.11
C PHE A 300 23.77 24.98 14.69
N ALA A 301 23.92 26.31 14.66
CA ALA A 301 24.36 27.07 13.51
C ALA A 301 25.89 26.99 13.42
N VAL A 302 26.41 26.85 12.20
CA VAL A 302 27.40 27.69 11.47
C VAL A 302 27.40 27.17 10.04
#